data_AF-A0A2T1CC55-F1
#
_entry.id   AF-A0A2T1CC55-F1
#
_cell.length_a   1.000
_cell.length_b   1.000
_cell.length_c   1.000
_cell.angle_alpha   90.00
_cell.angle_beta   90.00
_cell.angle_gamma   90.00
#
_symmetry.space_group_name_H-M   'P 1'
#
loop_
_entity.id
_entity.type
_entity.pdbx_description
1 polymer ?
#
loop_
_entity_poly.entity_id
_entity_poly.type
_entity_poly.pdbx_seq_one_letter_code
_entity_poly.pdbx_strand_id
1 'polypeptide(L)'
;AGLAVHAGVKSALASLWYVSDAGTLGLMTEFYQQLRTAPIKAEALRQAQLSMLRGEVRLQDGYLVRSGNNQALPLPAELAARGDRNLSHPYYWAAFTMIGSPW
;
A
#
# COMPACT_ATOMS: atom_id res chain seq x y z
N ALA A 1 12.62 -2.37 11.97
CA ALA A 1 11.60 -2.59 13.02
C ALA A 1 12.10 -2.25 14.43
N GLY A 2 13.30 -2.70 14.84
CA GLY A 2 13.82 -2.45 16.21
C GLY A 2 13.83 -0.99 16.65
N LEU A 3 14.22 -0.06 15.79
CA LEU A 3 14.22 1.38 16.10
C LEU A 3 12.82 1.98 16.30
N ALA A 4 11.81 1.51 15.55
CA ALA A 4 10.44 2.02 15.66
C ALA A 4 9.79 1.59 16.99
N VAL A 5 10.02 0.34 17.40
CA VAL A 5 9.56 -0.18 18.70
C VAL A 5 10.19 0.62 19.86
N HIS A 6 11.48 0.95 19.75
CA HIS A 6 12.16 1.80 20.75
C HIS A 6 11.63 3.23 20.81
N ALA A 7 11.06 3.76 19.73
CA ALA A 7 10.43 5.09 19.69
C ALA A 7 9.02 5.13 20.31
N GLY A 8 8.53 4.02 20.89
CA GLY A 8 7.25 3.98 21.62
C GLY A 8 6.00 3.84 20.73
N VAL A 9 6.15 3.52 19.44
CA VAL A 9 4.99 3.30 18.56
C VAL A 9 4.29 1.98 18.91
N LYS A 10 2.94 1.98 18.89
CA LYS A 10 2.13 0.78 19.17
C LYS A 10 2.29 -0.32 18.12
N SER A 11 2.54 0.07 16.87
CA SER A 11 2.65 -0.83 15.72
C SER A 11 3.55 -0.21 14.66
N ALA A 12 4.35 -1.04 13.97
CA ALA A 12 5.15 -0.64 12.81
C ALA A 12 4.76 -1.48 11.59
N LEU A 13 4.61 -0.82 10.43
CA LEU A 13 4.46 -1.48 9.13
C LEU A 13 5.82 -1.46 8.43
N ALA A 14 6.29 -2.60 7.96
CA ALA A 14 7.61 -2.75 7.32
C ALA A 14 7.56 -3.75 6.16
N SER A 15 8.48 -3.64 5.21
CA SER A 15 8.68 -4.63 4.16
C SER A 15 9.82 -5.60 4.51
N LEU A 16 9.66 -6.87 4.14
CA LEU A 16 10.66 -7.93 4.33
C LEU A 16 11.79 -7.90 3.29
N TRP A 17 11.51 -7.34 2.11
CA TRP A 17 12.48 -7.15 1.02
C TRP A 17 12.29 -5.77 0.39
N TYR A 18 13.19 -5.43 -0.55
CA TYR A 18 13.07 -4.22 -1.35
C TYR A 18 11.83 -4.28 -2.25
N VAL A 19 10.93 -3.32 -2.12
CA VAL A 19 9.71 -3.22 -2.93
C VAL A 19 9.84 -2.04 -3.89
N SER A 20 9.31 -2.18 -5.10
CA SER A 20 9.22 -1.08 -6.05
C SER A 20 8.47 0.14 -5.47
N ASP A 21 8.95 1.35 -5.77
CA ASP A 21 8.30 2.61 -5.39
C ASP A 21 6.83 2.66 -5.80
N ALA A 22 6.51 2.16 -7.01
CA ALA A 22 5.15 2.08 -7.53
C ALA A 22 4.25 1.17 -6.67
N GLY A 23 4.78 0.02 -6.25
CA GLY A 23 4.08 -0.91 -5.36
C GLY A 23 3.87 -0.32 -3.97
N THR A 24 4.91 0.33 -3.43
CA THR A 24 4.84 1.00 -2.13
C THR A 24 3.82 2.14 -2.15
N LEU A 25 3.81 2.97 -3.20
CA LEU A 25 2.83 4.04 -3.39
C LEU A 25 1.40 3.48 -3.45
N GLY A 26 1.17 2.46 -4.27
CA GLY A 26 -0.14 1.82 -4.41
C GLY A 26 -0.62 1.24 -3.09
N LEU A 27 0.22 0.42 -2.43
CA LEU A 27 -0.13 -0.22 -1.17
C LEU A 27 -0.41 0.80 -0.06
N MET A 28 0.47 1.78 0.13
CA MET A 28 0.31 2.75 1.23
C MET A 28 -0.92 3.62 1.03
N THR A 29 -1.19 4.04 -0.21
CA THR A 29 -2.40 4.80 -0.53
C THR A 29 -3.65 4.00 -0.16
N GLU A 30 -3.73 2.75 -0.61
CA GLU A 30 -4.88 1.90 -0.33
C GLU A 30 -4.97 1.56 1.17
N PHE A 31 -3.85 1.27 1.82
CA PHE A 31 -3.78 1.01 3.26
C PHE A 31 -4.35 2.18 4.08
N TYR A 32 -3.93 3.41 3.81
CA TYR A 32 -4.46 4.58 4.52
C TYR A 32 -5.92 4.87 4.20
N GLN A 33 -6.40 4.49 3.01
CA GLN A 33 -7.81 4.54 2.69
C GLN A 33 -8.61 3.55 3.54
N GLN A 34 -8.20 2.27 3.55
CA GLN A 34 -8.86 1.22 4.32
C GLN A 34 -8.77 1.47 5.82
N LEU A 35 -7.69 2.09 6.30
CA LEU A 35 -7.48 2.42 7.71
C LEU A 35 -8.52 3.42 8.26
N ARG A 36 -9.20 4.20 7.40
CA ARG A 36 -10.26 5.12 7.82
C ARG A 36 -11.53 4.40 8.29
N THR A 37 -11.75 3.17 7.81
CA THR A 37 -12.99 2.42 8.02
C THR A 37 -12.77 1.08 8.70
N ALA A 38 -11.58 0.50 8.57
CA ALA A 38 -11.26 -0.79 9.18
C ALA A 38 -11.18 -0.68 10.71
N PRO A 39 -11.70 -1.67 11.46
CA PRO A 39 -11.72 -1.64 12.91
C PRO A 39 -10.32 -1.78 13.54
N ILE A 40 -9.39 -2.41 12.83
CA ILE A 40 -8.01 -2.63 13.28
C ILE A 40 -7.02 -2.46 12.12
N LYS A 41 -5.77 -2.14 12.44
CA LYS A 41 -4.73 -1.82 11.45
C LYS A 41 -4.35 -3.03 10.59
N ALA A 42 -4.32 -4.23 11.18
CA ALA A 42 -4.02 -5.45 10.45
C ALA A 42 -5.09 -5.75 9.38
N GLU A 43 -6.36 -5.44 9.67
CA GLU A 43 -7.45 -5.60 8.72
C GLU A 43 -7.34 -4.59 7.58
N ALA A 44 -6.97 -3.34 7.87
CA ALA A 44 -6.69 -2.33 6.84
C ALA A 44 -5.58 -2.79 5.87
N LEU A 45 -4.49 -3.36 6.41
CA LEU A 45 -3.40 -3.90 5.60
C LEU A 45 -3.87 -5.07 4.72
N ARG A 46 -4.64 -6.00 5.30
CA ARG A 46 -5.18 -7.15 4.57
C ARG A 46 -6.09 -6.71 3.43
N GLN A 47 -6.97 -5.73 3.66
CA GLN A 47 -7.85 -5.19 2.62
C GLN A 47 -7.06 -4.52 1.50
N ALA A 48 -6.02 -3.75 1.83
CA ALA A 48 -5.15 -3.15 0.82
C ALA A 48 -4.44 -4.21 -0.05
N GLN A 49 -3.91 -5.27 0.57
CA GLN A 49 -3.31 -6.39 -0.15
C GLN A 49 -4.31 -7.11 -1.06
N LEU A 50 -5.56 -7.29 -0.61
CA LEU A 50 -6.62 -7.87 -1.42
C LEU A 50 -7.02 -6.98 -2.61
N SER A 51 -7.13 -5.67 -2.41
CA SER A 51 -7.43 -4.74 -3.50
C SER A 51 -6.32 -4.71 -4.55
N MET A 52 -5.05 -4.76 -4.11
CA MET A 52 -3.93 -4.94 -5.04
C MET A 52 -4.04 -6.27 -5.78
N LEU A 53 -4.21 -7.39 -5.07
CA LEU A 53 -4.36 -8.73 -5.66
C LEU A 53 -5.47 -8.78 -6.73
N ARG A 54 -6.58 -8.08 -6.52
CA ARG A 54 -7.71 -8.00 -7.46
C ARG A 54 -7.49 -7.06 -8.64
N GLY A 55 -6.37 -6.32 -8.66
CA GLY A 55 -6.07 -5.32 -9.69
C GLY A 55 -6.89 -4.03 -9.56
N GLU A 56 -7.50 -3.80 -8.40
CA GLU A 56 -8.25 -2.56 -8.10
C GLU A 56 -7.30 -1.38 -7.89
N VAL A 57 -6.02 -1.68 -7.61
CA VAL A 57 -4.94 -0.70 -7.45
C VAL A 57 -3.95 -0.84 -8.59
N ARG A 58 -3.80 0.20 -9.41
CA ARG A 58 -2.97 0.18 -10.61
C ARG A 58 -2.58 1.58 -11.06
N LEU A 59 -1.46 1.69 -11.77
CA LEU A 59 -1.04 2.92 -12.42
C LEU A 59 -1.63 2.94 -13.82
N GLN A 60 -2.38 3.98 -14.16
CA GLN A 60 -2.96 4.16 -15.49
C GLN A 60 -3.01 5.64 -15.86
N ASP A 61 -2.57 5.99 -17.07
CA ASP A 61 -2.69 7.32 -17.67
C ASP A 61 -2.09 8.45 -16.81
N GLY A 62 -1.01 8.15 -16.08
CA GLY A 62 -0.36 9.10 -15.17
C GLY A 62 -1.09 9.29 -13.83
N TYR A 63 -2.06 8.43 -13.51
CA TYR A 63 -2.76 8.41 -12.23
C TYR A 63 -2.64 7.06 -11.52
N LEU A 64 -2.71 7.09 -10.19
CA LEU A 64 -2.98 5.92 -9.37
C LEU A 64 -4.50 5.73 -9.27
N VAL A 65 -4.97 4.61 -9.81
CA VAL A 65 -6.31 4.08 -9.58
C VAL A 65 -6.29 3.28 -8.28
N ARG A 66 -7.30 3.47 -7.43
CA ARG A 66 -7.45 2.84 -6.11
C ARG A 66 -8.87 2.27 -5.93
N SER A 67 -9.07 1.42 -4.94
CA SER A 67 -10.37 0.76 -4.73
C SER A 67 -11.44 1.74 -4.22
N GLY A 68 -12.71 1.53 -4.56
CA GLY A 68 -13.89 2.20 -3.99
C GLY A 68 -14.11 3.69 -4.33
N ASN A 69 -13.06 4.46 -4.64
CA ASN A 69 -13.15 5.90 -4.89
C ASN A 69 -12.60 6.22 -6.29
N ASN A 70 -13.44 6.74 -7.19
CA ASN A 70 -13.03 7.21 -8.54
C ASN A 70 -12.06 8.42 -8.53
N GLN A 71 -11.53 8.82 -7.37
CA GLN A 71 -10.50 9.84 -7.28
C GLN A 71 -9.13 9.23 -7.62
N ALA A 72 -8.79 9.32 -8.89
CA ALA A 72 -7.46 9.01 -9.38
C ALA A 72 -6.46 10.02 -8.77
N LEU A 73 -5.39 9.53 -8.16
CA LEU A 73 -4.34 10.40 -7.60
C LEU A 73 -3.29 10.68 -8.67
N PRO A 74 -2.93 11.94 -8.95
CA PRO A 74 -1.91 12.25 -9.95
C PRO A 74 -0.56 11.66 -9.51
N LEU A 75 0.14 11.02 -10.44
CA LEU A 75 1.46 10.46 -10.19
C LEU A 75 2.55 11.53 -10.27
N PRO A 76 3.62 11.39 -9.48
CA PRO A 76 4.87 12.09 -9.73
C PRO A 76 5.37 11.85 -11.16
N ALA A 77 6.06 12.84 -11.74
CA ALA A 77 6.51 12.79 -13.13
C ALA A 77 7.39 11.55 -13.41
N GLU A 78 8.20 11.13 -12.43
CA GLU A 78 9.09 9.97 -12.54
C GLU A 78 8.31 8.65 -12.65
N LEU A 79 7.15 8.55 -11.99
CA LEU A 79 6.29 7.38 -12.05
C LEU A 79 5.37 7.43 -13.26
N ALA A 80 4.86 8.61 -13.63
CA ALA A 80 4.08 8.81 -14.85
C ALA A 80 4.88 8.45 -16.10
N ALA A 81 6.17 8.82 -16.16
CA ALA A 81 7.07 8.49 -17.26
C ALA A 81 7.37 6.98 -17.39
N ARG A 82 7.16 6.19 -16.33
CA ARG A 82 7.35 4.73 -16.34
C ARG A 82 6.17 3.97 -16.95
N GLY A 83 5.09 4.67 -17.31
CA GLY A 83 3.89 4.12 -17.95
C GLY A 83 2.99 3.32 -17.02
N ASP A 84 1.96 2.72 -17.62
CA ASP A 84 0.94 1.94 -16.93
C ASP A 84 1.54 0.68 -16.28
N ARG A 85 1.06 0.36 -15.07
CA ARG A 85 1.50 -0.83 -14.33
C ARG A 85 0.35 -1.50 -13.60
N ASN A 86 0.26 -2.81 -13.79
CA ASN A 86 -0.56 -3.68 -12.97
C ASN A 86 0.21 -4.05 -11.69
N LEU A 87 -0.37 -3.71 -10.53
CA LEU A 87 0.25 -3.95 -9.23
C LEU A 87 -0.29 -5.21 -8.54
N SER A 88 -1.02 -6.08 -9.25
CA SER A 88 -1.61 -7.30 -8.68
C SER A 88 -0.61 -8.37 -8.31
N HIS A 89 0.56 -8.38 -8.95
CA HIS A 89 1.59 -9.38 -8.68
C HIS A 89 2.08 -9.29 -7.22
N PRO A 90 2.19 -10.42 -6.49
CA PRO A 90 2.59 -10.44 -5.07
C PRO A 90 3.90 -9.71 -4.75
N TYR A 91 4.81 -9.63 -5.72
CA TYR A 91 6.03 -8.82 -5.64
C TYR A 91 5.82 -7.42 -5.07
N TYR A 92 4.68 -6.77 -5.37
CA TYR A 92 4.41 -5.39 -4.99
C TYR A 92 3.85 -5.21 -3.58
N TRP A 93 3.28 -6.26 -2.95
CA TRP A 93 2.49 -6.09 -1.72
C TRP A 93 2.71 -7.17 -0.67
N ALA A 94 3.13 -8.38 -1.06
CA ALA A 94 3.31 -9.50 -0.13
C ALA A 94 4.49 -9.32 0.84
N ALA A 95 5.37 -8.35 0.54
CA ALA A 95 6.52 -8.03 1.39
C ALA A 95 6.11 -7.38 2.72
N PHE A 96 4.95 -6.73 2.77
CA PHE A 96 4.59 -5.88 3.89
C PHE A 96 3.96 -6.67 5.03
N THR A 97 4.46 -6.42 6.23
CA THR A 97 3.98 -7.03 7.47
C THR A 97 3.87 -5.99 8.58
N MET A 98 2.92 -6.22 9.48
CA MET A 98 2.69 -5.40 10.66
C MET A 98 3.32 -6.06 11.89
N ILE A 99 4.11 -5.31 12.64
CA ILE A 99 4.81 -5.75 13.84
C ILE A 99 4.33 -4.91 15.02
N GLY A 100 4.01 -5.54 16.15
CA GLY A 100 3.50 -4.88 17.36
C GLY A 100 2.01 -5.13 17.57
N SER A 101 1.34 -4.24 18.30
CA SER A 101 -0.09 -4.34 18.62
C SER A 101 -0.93 -4.00 17.38
N PRO A 102 -1.67 -4.95 16.79
CA PRO A 102 -2.46 -4.72 15.59
C PRO A 102 -3.81 -4.04 15.85
N TRP A 103 -4.18 -3.89 17.12
CA TRP A 103 -5.44 -3.34 17.64
C TRP A 103 -5.37 -1.84 17.96
#